data_AF-A0A969N107-F1
#
_entry.id   AF-A0A969N107-F1
#
_cell.length_a   1.000
_cell.length_b   1.000
_cell.length_c   1.000
_cell.angle_alpha   90.00
_cell.angle_beta   90.00
_cell.angle_gamma   90.00
#
_symmetry.space_group_name_H-M   'P 1'
#
loop_
_entity.id
_entity.type
_entity.pdbx_description
1 polymer ?
#
loop_
_entity_poly.entity_id
_entity_poly.type
_entity_poly.pdbx_seq_one_letter_code
_entity_poly.pdbx_strand_id
1 'polypeptide(L)'
;MPEEPTQSTNSHHQLVPQKPRLSPTARYHICKLLRQPSGSDSAKLLEFKAMLSKNNCAQLDGILHEIYADEAKLSQVMIQLDNLTYFYTILNSQYMFYPNSARQMMRIKQEILQLIGFSEI
;
A
#
# COMPACT_ATOMS: atom_id res chain seq x y z
N MET A 1 44.96 -22.29 34.96
CA MET A 1 43.59 -22.82 35.11
C MET A 1 43.27 -22.87 36.60
N PRO A 2 42.01 -22.68 37.03
CA PRO A 2 40.83 -22.28 36.23
C PRO A 2 40.96 -20.77 35.81
N GLU A 3 39.98 -19.91 35.50
CA GLU A 3 38.50 -19.89 35.63
C GLU A 3 37.84 -19.23 34.38
N GLU A 4 36.52 -19.09 34.42
CA GLU A 4 35.65 -18.43 33.41
C GLU A 4 34.94 -17.21 34.06
N PRO A 5 33.91 -16.56 33.46
CA PRO A 5 33.53 -16.42 32.06
C PRO A 5 33.40 -14.94 31.61
N THR A 6 33.32 -14.70 30.30
CA THR A 6 32.52 -13.57 29.79
C THR A 6 31.51 -14.10 28.79
N GLN A 7 30.27 -14.26 29.26
CA GLN A 7 29.12 -14.54 28.40
C GLN A 7 28.93 -13.35 27.46
N SER A 8 29.28 -13.51 26.19
CA SER A 8 28.81 -12.59 25.14
C SER A 8 27.29 -12.59 25.17
N THR A 9 26.72 -11.43 25.48
CA THR A 9 25.27 -11.21 25.44
C THR A 9 24.80 -11.38 24.00
N ASN A 10 24.31 -12.59 23.68
CA ASN A 10 23.58 -12.83 22.45
C ASN A 10 22.29 -12.00 22.48
N SER A 11 22.36 -10.80 21.89
CA SER A 11 21.22 -9.96 21.58
C SER A 11 20.33 -10.70 20.58
N HIS A 12 19.52 -11.63 21.08
CA HIS A 12 18.35 -12.14 20.38
C HIS A 12 17.39 -10.96 20.19
N HIS A 13 17.59 -10.23 19.10
CA HIS A 13 16.50 -9.52 18.45
C HIS A 13 15.49 -10.59 18.02
N GLN A 14 14.56 -10.90 18.93
CA GLN A 14 13.32 -11.57 18.55
C GLN A 14 12.71 -10.72 17.46
N LEU A 15 12.74 -11.23 16.23
CA LEU A 15 12.02 -10.68 15.10
C LEU A 15 10.52 -10.89 15.38
N VAL A 16 9.96 -10.02 16.21
CA VAL A 16 8.52 -9.89 16.37
C VAL A 16 7.96 -9.75 14.95
N PRO A 17 7.04 -10.63 14.51
CA PRO A 17 6.45 -10.53 13.18
C PRO A 17 5.82 -9.15 13.03
N GLN A 18 6.49 -8.28 12.27
CA GLN A 18 5.95 -6.96 12.02
C GLN A 18 4.76 -7.16 11.10
N LYS A 19 3.57 -6.81 11.59
CA LYS A 19 2.35 -6.81 10.78
C LYS A 19 2.65 -6.16 9.42
N PRO A 20 2.21 -6.76 8.29
CA PRO A 20 2.39 -6.16 6.98
C PRO A 20 1.95 -4.71 6.98
N ARG A 21 2.79 -3.83 6.44
CA ARG A 21 2.56 -2.39 6.32
C ARG A 21 3.04 -1.90 4.96
N LEU A 22 2.29 -0.99 4.36
CA LEU A 22 2.68 -0.31 3.13
C LEU A 22 3.88 0.60 3.39
N SER A 23 4.74 0.78 2.38
CA SER A 23 5.78 1.81 2.44
C SER A 23 5.14 3.20 2.61
N PRO A 24 5.84 4.17 3.25
CA PRO A 24 5.35 5.54 3.35
C PRO A 24 5.04 6.17 1.99
N THR A 25 5.82 5.83 0.97
CA THR A 25 5.66 6.27 -0.42
C THR A 25 4.35 5.75 -1.02
N ALA A 26 4.09 4.45 -0.94
CA ALA A 26 2.87 3.88 -1.49
C ALA A 26 1.64 4.38 -0.74
N ARG A 27 1.68 4.41 0.60
CA ARG A 27 0.58 4.98 1.41
C ARG A 27 0.25 6.40 0.98
N TYR A 28 1.25 7.28 0.83
CA TYR A 28 1.03 8.66 0.36
C TYR A 28 0.39 8.72 -1.04
N HIS A 29 0.89 7.93 -1.99
CA HIS A 29 0.42 7.97 -3.37
C HIS A 29 -0.96 7.31 -3.59
N ILE A 30 -1.25 6.19 -2.93
CA ILE A 30 -2.59 5.56 -2.92
C ILE A 30 -3.60 6.54 -2.31
N CYS A 31 -3.24 7.23 -1.24
CA CYS A 31 -4.08 8.25 -0.63
C CYS A 31 -4.27 9.50 -1.50
N LYS A 32 -3.23 9.92 -2.22
CA LYS A 32 -3.36 10.98 -3.22
C LYS A 32 -4.28 10.56 -4.37
N LEU A 33 -4.21 9.31 -4.83
CA LEU A 33 -5.11 8.74 -5.83
C LEU A 33 -6.56 8.73 -5.35
N LEU A 34 -6.82 8.26 -4.14
CA LEU A 34 -8.16 8.18 -3.56
C LEU A 34 -8.77 9.55 -3.29
N ARG A 35 -7.96 10.57 -3.00
CA ARG A 35 -8.43 11.96 -2.88
C ARG A 35 -8.72 12.64 -4.23
N GLN A 36 -8.42 12.01 -5.37
CA GLN A 36 -8.80 12.58 -6.66
C GLN A 36 -10.32 12.45 -6.87
N PRO A 37 -11.02 13.54 -7.24
CA PRO A 37 -12.42 13.44 -7.66
C PRO A 37 -12.48 12.64 -8.97
N SER A 38 -13.40 11.67 -9.03
CA SER A 38 -13.69 10.92 -10.25
C SER A 38 -15.20 10.94 -10.48
N GLY A 39 -15.61 11.21 -11.71
CA GLY A 39 -17.03 11.35 -12.08
C GLY A 39 -17.81 10.03 -12.10
N SER A 40 -17.15 8.90 -11.86
CA SER A 40 -17.70 7.54 -11.92
C SER A 40 -17.38 6.73 -10.65
N ASP A 41 -17.16 7.40 -9.51
CA ASP A 41 -16.94 6.72 -8.24
C ASP A 41 -18.19 5.96 -7.80
N SER A 42 -18.07 4.67 -7.52
CA SER A 42 -19.15 3.87 -6.93
C SER A 42 -19.44 4.32 -5.49
N ALA A 43 -20.66 4.06 -4.99
CA ALA A 43 -21.06 4.41 -3.62
C ALA A 43 -20.08 3.85 -2.56
N LYS A 44 -19.61 2.60 -2.76
CA LYS A 44 -18.59 1.96 -1.92
C LYS A 44 -17.27 2.74 -1.89
N LEU A 45 -16.81 3.22 -3.06
CA LEU A 45 -15.60 4.02 -3.15
C LEU A 45 -15.80 5.41 -2.50
N LEU A 46 -16.97 6.04 -2.66
CA LEU A 46 -17.28 7.32 -2.02
C LEU A 46 -17.27 7.21 -0.48
N GLU A 47 -17.85 6.15 0.07
CA GLU A 47 -17.82 5.85 1.51
C GLU A 47 -16.38 5.65 2.03
N PHE A 48 -15.57 4.88 1.32
CA PHE A 48 -14.16 4.65 1.64
C PHE A 48 -13.32 5.94 1.55
N LYS A 49 -13.54 6.76 0.53
CA LYS A 49 -12.92 8.10 0.40
C LYS A 49 -13.30 9.00 1.58
N ALA A 50 -14.56 8.93 2.05
CA ALA A 50 -15.03 9.68 3.22
C ALA A 50 -14.45 9.16 4.56
N MET A 51 -14.21 7.86 4.70
CA MET A 51 -13.47 7.29 5.85
C MET A 51 -12.02 7.82 5.87
N LEU A 52 -11.32 7.75 4.74
CA LEU A 52 -9.93 8.19 4.63
C LEU A 52 -9.74 9.72 4.75
N SER A 53 -10.75 10.52 4.38
CA SER A 53 -10.70 11.97 4.54
C SER A 53 -10.71 12.40 6.01
N LYS A 54 -11.44 11.67 6.87
CA LYS A 54 -11.51 11.95 8.32
C LYS A 54 -10.21 11.59 9.04
N ASN A 55 -9.60 10.46 8.70
CA ASN A 55 -8.47 9.88 9.45
C ASN A 55 -7.11 10.02 8.73
N ASN A 56 -6.99 11.02 7.85
CA ASN A 56 -5.75 11.44 7.20
C ASN A 56 -4.90 10.31 6.61
N CYS A 57 -5.54 9.25 6.12
CA CYS A 57 -4.91 8.05 5.59
C CYS A 57 -4.00 7.23 6.53
N ALA A 58 -3.93 7.56 7.81
CA ALA A 58 -3.20 6.75 8.80
C ALA A 58 -3.79 5.34 8.95
N GLN A 59 -5.07 5.16 8.56
CA GLN A 59 -5.81 3.90 8.66
C GLN A 59 -5.75 3.01 7.40
N LEU A 60 -5.10 3.41 6.30
CA LEU A 60 -5.10 2.61 5.07
C LEU A 60 -4.64 1.17 5.31
N ASP A 61 -3.54 1.00 6.05
CA ASP A 61 -3.03 -0.31 6.45
C ASP A 61 -4.09 -1.07 7.28
N GLY A 62 -4.71 -0.42 8.27
CA GLY A 62 -5.76 -1.04 9.11
C GLY A 62 -6.95 -1.54 8.30
N ILE A 63 -7.42 -0.76 7.31
CA ILE A 63 -8.53 -1.17 6.45
C ILE A 63 -8.13 -2.34 5.54
N LEU A 64 -6.88 -2.41 5.09
CA LEU A 64 -6.37 -3.58 4.36
C LEU A 64 -6.31 -4.83 5.25
N HIS A 65 -5.94 -4.69 6.54
CA HIS A 65 -6.03 -5.77 7.53
C HIS A 65 -7.49 -6.22 7.78
N GLU A 66 -8.49 -5.34 7.63
CA GLU A 66 -9.92 -5.70 7.71
C GLU A 66 -10.43 -6.40 6.44
N ILE A 67 -9.96 -6.01 5.25
CA ILE A 67 -10.35 -6.60 3.96
C ILE A 67 -9.71 -7.99 3.75
N TYR A 68 -8.47 -8.17 4.20
CA TYR A 68 -7.70 -9.41 3.99
C TYR A 68 -7.40 -10.11 5.32
N ALA A 69 -8.30 -11.01 5.73
CA ALA A 69 -8.15 -11.83 6.94
C ALA A 69 -6.98 -12.85 6.90
N ASP A 70 -6.41 -13.11 5.72
CA ASP A 70 -5.23 -13.96 5.52
C ASP A 70 -3.98 -13.09 5.47
N GLU A 71 -3.08 -13.23 6.45
CA GLU A 71 -1.85 -12.43 6.55
C GLU A 71 -0.86 -12.67 5.39
N ALA A 72 -0.82 -13.87 4.80
CA ALA A 72 0.05 -14.16 3.66
C ALA A 72 -0.49 -13.48 2.40
N LYS A 73 -1.81 -13.57 2.17
CA LYS A 73 -2.48 -12.84 1.10
C LYS A 73 -2.37 -11.33 1.27
N LEU A 74 -2.53 -10.81 2.48
CA LEU A 74 -2.34 -9.39 2.81
C LEU A 74 -0.91 -8.94 2.53
N SER A 75 0.10 -9.72 2.92
CA SER A 75 1.51 -9.44 2.62
C SER A 75 1.76 -9.33 1.12
N GLN A 76 1.20 -10.27 0.33
CA GLN A 76 1.29 -10.24 -1.13
C GLN A 76 0.61 -8.98 -1.71
N VAL A 77 -0.58 -8.62 -1.24
CA VAL A 77 -1.31 -7.43 -1.67
C VAL A 77 -0.54 -6.15 -1.34
N MET A 78 0.06 -6.04 -0.14
CA MET A 78 0.86 -4.87 0.21
C MET A 78 2.11 -4.73 -0.68
N ILE A 79 2.81 -5.84 -0.97
CA ILE A 79 3.95 -5.85 -1.91
C ILE A 79 3.50 -5.45 -3.32
N GLN A 80 2.35 -5.93 -3.80
CA GLN A 80 1.78 -5.54 -5.09
C GLN A 80 1.43 -4.06 -5.14
N LEU A 81 0.77 -3.54 -4.10
CA LEU A 81 0.44 -2.12 -3.95
C LEU A 81 1.71 -1.24 -3.93
N ASP A 82 2.75 -1.63 -3.19
CA ASP A 82 4.04 -0.93 -3.19
C ASP A 82 4.66 -0.88 -4.61
N ASN A 83 4.73 -2.03 -5.29
CA ASN A 83 5.31 -2.14 -6.64
C ASN A 83 4.53 -1.35 -7.69
N LEU A 84 3.19 -1.47 -7.71
CA LEU A 84 2.32 -0.74 -8.63
C LEU A 84 2.42 0.77 -8.40
N THR A 85 2.52 1.19 -7.14
CA THR A 85 2.62 2.61 -6.81
C THR A 85 3.99 3.18 -7.18
N TYR A 86 5.06 2.42 -7.02
CA TYR A 86 6.40 2.77 -7.51
C TYR A 86 6.45 2.85 -9.05
N PHE A 87 5.83 1.91 -9.76
CA PHE A 87 5.75 1.96 -11.22
C PHE A 87 4.89 3.14 -11.70
N TYR A 88 3.81 3.46 -10.99
CA TYR A 88 2.98 4.64 -11.25
C TYR A 88 3.78 5.95 -11.13
N THR A 89 4.65 6.10 -10.12
CA THR A 89 5.44 7.34 -9.96
C THR A 89 6.47 7.51 -11.07
N ILE A 90 7.12 6.42 -11.50
CA ILE A 90 8.02 6.43 -12.66
C ILE A 90 7.26 6.86 -13.92
N LEU A 91 6.16 6.19 -14.26
CA LEU A 91 5.35 6.55 -15.44
C LEU A 91 4.82 7.99 -15.38
N ASN A 92 4.39 8.47 -14.21
CA ASN A 92 3.91 9.83 -14.02
C ASN A 92 5.03 10.87 -14.21
N SER A 93 6.29 10.56 -13.89
CA SER A 93 7.42 11.47 -14.16
C SER A 93 7.84 11.49 -15.63
N GLN A 94 7.56 10.43 -16.38
CA GLN A 94 7.94 10.27 -17.79
C GLN A 94 6.75 10.49 -18.75
N TYR A 95 5.57 10.89 -18.25
CA TYR A 95 4.32 10.79 -19.02
C TYR A 95 4.31 11.58 -20.34
N MET A 96 5.00 12.73 -20.36
CA MET A 96 5.17 13.59 -21.55
C MET A 96 5.91 12.91 -22.71
N PHE A 97 6.74 11.90 -22.44
CA PHE A 97 7.66 11.31 -23.42
C PHE A 97 7.11 10.03 -24.07
N TYR A 98 6.07 9.43 -23.51
CA TYR A 98 5.52 8.15 -23.96
C TYR A 98 4.03 8.27 -24.32
N PRO A 99 3.63 8.10 -25.60
CA PRO A 99 2.24 8.31 -26.03
C PRO A 99 1.24 7.30 -25.42
N ASN A 100 1.72 6.20 -24.83
CA ASN A 100 0.91 5.20 -24.14
C ASN A 100 0.88 5.35 -22.61
N SER A 101 1.59 6.34 -22.04
CA SER A 101 1.72 6.54 -20.58
C SER A 101 0.36 6.67 -19.89
N ALA A 102 -0.53 7.51 -20.41
CA ALA A 102 -1.86 7.76 -19.85
C ALA A 102 -2.71 6.49 -19.73
N ARG A 103 -2.69 5.61 -20.73
CA ARG A 103 -3.43 4.33 -20.71
C ARG A 103 -2.83 3.35 -19.71
N GLN A 104 -1.50 3.28 -19.59
CA GLN A 104 -0.83 2.43 -18.59
C GLN A 104 -1.10 2.94 -17.17
N MET A 105 -0.98 4.25 -16.94
CA MET A 105 -1.32 4.89 -15.66
C MET A 105 -2.78 4.64 -15.26
N MET A 106 -3.73 4.68 -16.21
CA MET A 106 -5.13 4.37 -15.93
C MET A 106 -5.33 2.92 -15.49
N ARG A 107 -4.69 1.95 -16.16
CA ARG A 107 -4.72 0.53 -15.75
C ARG A 107 -4.16 0.32 -14.35
N ILE A 108 -3.00 0.92 -14.05
CA ILE A 108 -2.37 0.82 -12.72
C ILE A 108 -3.25 1.43 -11.64
N LYS A 109 -3.94 2.55 -11.91
CA LYS A 109 -4.94 3.11 -10.99
C LYS A 109 -6.08 2.12 -10.73
N GLN A 110 -6.63 1.49 -11.76
CA GLN A 110 -7.68 0.47 -11.60
C GLN A 110 -7.18 -0.74 -10.80
N GLU A 111 -5.97 -1.25 -11.09
CA GLU A 111 -5.37 -2.38 -10.38
C GLU A 111 -5.12 -2.07 -8.90
N ILE A 112 -4.63 -0.85 -8.58
CA ILE A 112 -4.54 -0.36 -7.19
C ILE A 112 -5.92 -0.30 -6.53
N LEU A 113 -6.95 0.21 -7.21
CA LEU A 113 -8.32 0.27 -6.68
C LEU A 113 -8.90 -1.14 -6.44
N GLN A 114 -8.62 -2.10 -7.31
CA GLN A 114 -9.01 -3.50 -7.16
C GLN A 114 -8.34 -4.16 -5.93
N LEU A 115 -7.04 -3.92 -5.74
CA LEU A 115 -6.25 -4.45 -4.62
C LEU A 115 -6.56 -3.83 -3.25
N ILE A 116 -7.31 -2.73 -3.22
CA ILE A 116 -7.88 -2.16 -1.97
C ILE A 116 -9.38 -2.47 -1.82
N GLY A 117 -9.94 -3.36 -2.64
CA GLY A 117 -11.32 -3.86 -2.51
C GLY A 117 -12.36 -3.32 -3.51
N PHE A 118 -11.99 -2.49 -4.49
CA PHE A 118 -12.93 -1.95 -5.48
C PHE A 118 -12.78 -2.60 -6.86
N SER A 119 -13.50 -3.71 -7.06
CA SER A 119 -13.53 -4.46 -8.32
C SER A 119 -14.50 -3.93 -9.39
N GLU A 120 -15.33 -2.94 -9.06
CA GLU A 120 -16.48 -2.49 -9.87
C GLU A 120 -16.25 -1.11 -10.55
N ILE A 121 -15.00 -0.75 -10.92
CA ILE A 121 -14.61 0.59 -11.44
C ILE A 121 -13.86 0.51 -12.78
#